data_AF-A0A536H757-F1
#
_entry.id   AF-A0A536H757-F1
#
_cell.length_a   1.000
_cell.length_b   1.000
_cell.length_c   1.000
_cell.angle_alpha   90.00
_cell.angle_beta   90.00
_cell.angle_gamma   90.00
#
_symmetry.space_group_name_H-M   'P 1'
#
loop_
_entity.id
_entity.type
_entity.pdbx_description
1 polymer ?
#
loop_
_entity_poly.entity_id
_entity_poly.type
_entity_poly.pdbx_seq_one_letter_code
_entity_poly.pdbx_strand_id
1 'polypeptide(L)'
;MLGQKQPALEYYKQALSIAREVEDHEGEGKTLRNLGKLYLDQQRYEAALAALLLARDMLGEIQSTYYVESERGITTLRKTVGENVFTTLLANVEPRASYIVEQVLNEET
;
A
#
# COMPACT_ATOMS: atom_id res chain seq x y z
N MET A 1 -19.94 -17.01 20.98
CA MET A 1 -18.83 -16.03 20.87
C MET A 1 -17.87 -16.57 19.83
N LEU A 2 -18.00 -16.14 18.57
CA LEU A 2 -17.21 -16.64 17.45
C LEU A 2 -16.38 -15.49 16.90
N GLY A 3 -15.06 -15.69 16.86
CA GLY A 3 -14.09 -14.99 16.00
C GLY A 3 -14.27 -13.48 15.91
N GLN A 4 -13.67 -12.74 16.83
CA GLN A 4 -13.40 -11.33 16.57
C GLN A 4 -12.60 -11.27 15.27
N LYS A 5 -13.23 -10.82 14.18
CA LYS A 5 -12.53 -10.50 12.94
C LYS A 5 -11.47 -9.48 13.33
N GLN A 6 -10.21 -9.90 13.46
CA GLN A 6 -9.12 -8.96 13.48
C GLN A 6 -9.29 -8.07 12.24
N PRO A 7 -9.27 -6.74 12.37
CA PRO A 7 -9.35 -5.85 11.22
C PRO A 7 -8.30 -6.28 10.19
N ALA A 8 -8.63 -6.29 8.90
CA ALA A 8 -7.68 -6.67 7.85
C ALA A 8 -6.36 -5.89 7.97
N LEU A 9 -6.43 -4.67 8.49
CA LEU A 9 -5.28 -3.82 8.77
C LEU A 9 -4.31 -4.42 9.79
N GLU A 10 -4.78 -4.99 10.89
CA GLU A 10 -3.93 -5.59 11.93
C GLU A 10 -3.13 -6.78 11.39
N TYR A 11 -3.76 -7.60 10.54
CA TYR A 11 -3.06 -8.68 9.85
C TYR A 11 -1.98 -8.17 8.92
N TYR A 12 -2.27 -7.13 8.12
CA TYR A 12 -1.27 -6.56 7.22
C TYR A 12 -0.16 -5.83 7.97
N LYS A 13 -0.45 -5.18 9.11
CA LYS A 13 0.56 -4.56 9.97
C LYS A 13 1.53 -5.59 10.54
N GLN A 14 1.01 -6.70 11.08
CA GLN A 14 1.83 -7.80 11.57
C GLN A 14 2.65 -8.44 10.44
N ALA A 15 2.04 -8.70 9.29
CA ALA A 15 2.74 -9.25 8.13
C ALA A 15 3.86 -8.32 7.65
N LEU A 16 3.62 -7.00 7.65
CA LEU A 16 4.61 -6.00 7.26
C LEU A 16 5.79 -5.96 8.25
N SER A 17 5.52 -6.01 9.56
CA SER A 17 6.57 -6.07 10.59
C SER A 17 7.44 -7.31 10.40
N ILE A 18 6.81 -8.49 10.27
CA ILE A 18 7.53 -9.75 10.11
C ILE A 18 8.36 -9.74 8.83
N ALA A 19 7.78 -9.32 7.70
CA ALA A 19 8.48 -9.26 6.42
C ALA A 19 9.73 -8.36 6.49
N ARG A 20 9.64 -7.21 7.17
CA ARG A 20 10.79 -6.33 7.41
C ARG A 20 11.83 -6.95 8.34
N GLU A 21 11.39 -7.59 9.43
CA GLU A 21 12.28 -8.24 10.42
C GLU A 21 13.10 -9.39 9.81
N VAL A 22 12.53 -10.12 8.86
CA VAL A 22 13.19 -11.25 8.20
C VAL A 22 13.77 -10.89 6.82
N GLU A 23 13.76 -9.60 6.46
CA GLU A 23 14.24 -9.08 5.16
C GLU A 23 13.56 -9.75 3.93
N ASP A 24 12.29 -10.15 4.07
CA ASP A 24 11.47 -10.65 2.97
C ASP A 24 10.88 -9.47 2.16
N HIS A 25 11.70 -8.94 1.24
CA HIS A 25 11.30 -7.86 0.35
C HIS A 25 10.10 -8.21 -0.54
N GLU A 26 9.92 -9.47 -0.93
CA GLU A 26 8.76 -9.86 -1.74
C GLU A 26 7.48 -9.87 -0.88
N GLY A 27 7.57 -10.38 0.35
CA GLY A 27 6.50 -10.36 1.35
C GLY A 27 6.10 -8.95 1.75
N GLU A 28 7.07 -8.06 1.94
CA GLU A 28 6.84 -6.64 2.22
C GLU A 28 6.11 -5.97 1.04
N GLY A 29 6.61 -6.12 -0.18
CA GLY A 29 6.00 -5.56 -1.38
C GLY A 29 4.56 -6.07 -1.61
N LYS A 30 4.31 -7.37 -1.41
CA LYS A 30 2.96 -7.95 -1.50
C LYS A 30 2.03 -7.38 -0.44
N THR A 31 2.51 -7.19 0.78
CA THR A 31 1.74 -6.65 1.91
C THR A 31 1.36 -5.19 1.65
N LEU A 32 2.32 -4.36 1.21
CA LEU A 32 2.07 -2.97 0.82
C LEU A 32 1.05 -2.85 -0.32
N ARG A 33 1.13 -3.72 -1.32
CA ARG A 33 0.14 -3.76 -2.41
C ARG A 33 -1.26 -4.08 -1.89
N ASN A 34 -1.38 -5.03 -0.96
CA ASN A 34 -2.67 -5.40 -0.36
C ASN A 34 -3.24 -4.27 0.51
N LEU A 35 -2.39 -3.56 1.26
CA LEU A 35 -2.77 -2.34 1.97
C LEU A 35 -3.26 -1.26 1.00
N GLY A 36 -2.58 -1.08 -0.13
CA GLY A 36 -3.00 -0.17 -1.19
C GLY A 36 -4.42 -0.44 -1.71
N LYS A 37 -4.76 -1.72 -1.91
CA LYS A 37 -6.13 -2.15 -2.28
C LYS A 37 -7.13 -1.89 -1.15
N LEU A 38 -6.77 -2.22 0.09
CA LEU A 38 -7.64 -1.97 1.25
C LEU A 38 -7.97 -0.47 1.40
N TYR A 39 -6.97 0.40 1.25
CA TYR A 39 -7.19 1.85 1.32
C TYR A 39 -7.97 2.39 0.12
N LEU A 40 -7.82 1.80 -1.07
CA LEU A 40 -8.69 2.12 -2.22
C LEU A 40 -10.15 1.84 -1.91
N ASP A 41 -10.45 0.68 -1.32
CA ASP A 41 -11.81 0.28 -0.94
C ASP A 41 -12.40 1.22 0.14
N GLN A 42 -11.53 1.77 0.99
CA GLN A 42 -11.87 2.79 2.00
C GLN A 42 -11.89 4.22 1.45
N GLN A 43 -11.62 4.43 0.16
CA GLN A 43 -11.48 5.75 -0.50
C GLN A 43 -10.38 6.65 0.10
N ARG A 44 -9.40 6.06 0.79
CA ARG A 44 -8.24 6.75 1.36
C ARG A 44 -7.13 6.84 0.32
N TYR A 45 -7.34 7.68 -0.69
CA TYR A 45 -6.52 7.72 -1.89
C TYR A 45 -5.05 8.08 -1.63
N GLU A 46 -4.75 8.92 -0.64
CA GLU A 46 -3.36 9.24 -0.25
C GLU A 46 -2.62 7.99 0.26
N ALA A 47 -3.22 7.29 1.23
CA ALA A 47 -2.66 6.06 1.81
C ALA A 47 -2.58 4.94 0.77
N ALA A 48 -3.59 4.83 -0.09
CA ALA A 48 -3.62 3.87 -1.18
C ALA A 48 -2.46 4.10 -2.16
N LEU A 49 -2.29 5.34 -2.63
CA LEU A 49 -1.22 5.67 -3.56
C LEU A 49 0.15 5.45 -2.92
N ALA A 50 0.33 5.87 -1.67
CA ALA A 50 1.57 5.69 -0.94
C ALA A 50 1.97 4.20 -0.87
N ALA A 51 1.06 3.34 -0.43
CA ALA A 51 1.31 1.91 -0.30
C ALA A 51 1.58 1.24 -1.66
N LEU A 52 0.87 1.64 -2.72
CA LEU A 52 1.09 1.12 -4.06
C LEU A 52 2.42 1.55 -4.68
N LEU A 53 2.88 2.79 -4.43
CA LEU A 53 4.18 3.28 -4.90
C LEU A 53 5.32 2.52 -4.24
N LEU A 54 5.29 2.36 -2.92
CA LEU A 54 6.30 1.59 -2.20
C LEU A 54 6.32 0.12 -2.64
N ALA A 55 5.14 -0.48 -2.83
CA ALA A 55 5.03 -1.84 -3.35
C ALA A 55 5.63 -1.96 -4.75
N ARG A 56 5.34 -1.00 -5.64
CA ARG A 56 5.88 -0.97 -7.01
C ARG A 56 7.39 -0.89 -6.98
N ASP A 57 7.96 0.06 -6.24
CA ASP A 57 9.40 0.32 -6.24
C ASP A 57 10.17 -0.91 -5.73
N MET A 58 9.76 -1.45 -4.58
CA MET A 58 10.36 -2.65 -4.00
C MET A 58 10.22 -3.89 -4.90
N LEU A 59 9.02 -4.17 -5.42
CA LEU A 59 8.79 -5.32 -6.30
C LEU A 59 9.49 -5.16 -7.65
N GLY A 60 9.71 -3.92 -8.09
CA GLY A 60 10.47 -3.60 -9.30
C GLY A 60 11.97 -3.86 -9.13
N GLU A 61 12.54 -3.48 -7.99
CA GLU A 61 13.95 -3.74 -7.67
C GLU A 61 14.30 -5.24 -7.69
N ILE A 62 13.41 -6.07 -7.17
CA ILE A 62 13.60 -7.53 -7.14
C ILE A 62 13.04 -8.26 -8.37
N GLN A 63 12.57 -7.52 -9.39
CA GLN A 63 11.97 -8.07 -10.61
C GLN A 63 10.83 -9.07 -10.36
N SER A 64 10.06 -8.85 -9.29
CA SER A 64 8.96 -9.73 -8.92
C SER A 64 7.82 -9.63 -9.94
N THR A 65 7.16 -10.75 -10.22
CA THR A 65 5.98 -10.79 -11.08
C THR A 65 4.80 -9.97 -10.54
N TYR A 66 4.82 -9.64 -9.24
CA TYR A 66 3.80 -8.81 -8.59
C TYR A 66 3.93 -7.31 -8.91
N TYR A 67 5.05 -6.87 -9.50
CA TYR A 67 5.24 -5.49 -9.97
C TYR A 67 4.07 -4.99 -10.84
N VAL A 68 3.61 -5.82 -11.79
CA VAL A 68 2.51 -5.49 -12.70
C VAL A 68 1.19 -5.29 -11.95
N GLU A 69 0.99 -5.99 -10.84
CA GLU A 69 -0.23 -5.83 -10.04
C GLU A 69 -0.22 -4.54 -9.21
N SER A 70 0.95 -4.07 -8.77
CA SER A 70 1.10 -2.75 -8.14
C SER A 70 0.81 -1.63 -9.13
N GLU A 71 1.37 -1.71 -10.34
CA GLU A 71 1.08 -0.78 -11.46
C GLU A 71 -0.40 -0.76 -11.83
N ARG A 72 -1.06 -1.92 -11.81
CA ARG A 72 -2.50 -2.03 -12.04
C ARG A 72 -3.28 -1.28 -10.95
N GLY A 73 -2.87 -1.41 -9.68
CA GLY A 73 -3.47 -0.68 -8.56
C GLY A 73 -3.38 0.83 -8.76
N ILE A 74 -2.20 1.35 -9.13
CA ILE A 74 -1.99 2.77 -9.39
C ILE A 74 -2.85 3.24 -10.56
N THR A 75 -2.92 2.44 -11.63
CA THR A 75 -3.77 2.72 -12.79
C THR A 75 -5.26 2.76 -12.42
N THR A 76 -5.72 1.86 -11.55
CA THR A 76 -7.10 1.88 -11.03
C THR A 76 -7.35 3.15 -10.24
N LEU A 77 -6.45 3.51 -9.32
CA LEU A 77 -6.55 4.75 -8.53
C LEU A 77 -6.68 5.96 -9.45
N ARG A 78 -5.79 6.08 -10.43
CA ARG A 78 -5.81 7.16 -11.44
C ARG A 78 -7.14 7.25 -12.19
N LYS A 79 -7.71 6.12 -12.58
CA LYS A 79 -9.04 6.08 -13.23
C LYS A 79 -10.16 6.50 -12.28
N THR A 80 -10.08 6.13 -11.01
CA THR A 80 -11.09 6.45 -9.99
C THR A 80 -11.09 7.94 -9.63
N VAL A 81 -9.92 8.54 -9.41
CA VAL A 81 -9.83 9.95 -8.99
C VAL A 81 -9.74 10.94 -10.15
N GLY A 82 -9.41 10.45 -11.36
CA GLY A 82 -9.19 11.25 -12.55
C GLY A 82 -7.76 11.82 -12.66
N GLU A 83 -7.30 12.07 -13.88
CA GLU A 83 -5.89 12.41 -14.18
C GLU A 83 -5.38 13.67 -13.44
N ASN A 84 -6.20 14.72 -13.41
CA ASN A 84 -5.82 15.99 -12.77
C ASN A 84 -5.61 15.80 -11.26
N VAL A 85 -6.57 15.15 -10.59
CA VAL A 85 -6.48 14.87 -9.15
C VAL A 85 -5.33 13.91 -8.87
N PHE A 86 -5.16 12.88 -9.70
CA PHE A 86 -4.08 11.92 -9.57
C PHE A 86 -2.71 12.60 -9.65
N THR A 87 -2.52 13.54 -10.57
CA THR A 87 -1.24 14.25 -10.73
C THR A 87 -0.90 15.07 -9.49
N THR A 88 -1.87 15.80 -8.94
CA THR A 88 -1.70 16.53 -7.67
C THR A 88 -1.44 15.60 -6.50
N LEU A 89 -2.18 14.49 -6.43
CA LEU A 89 -2.02 13.47 -5.40
C LEU A 89 -0.62 12.85 -5.46
N LEU A 90 -0.16 12.47 -6.64
CA LEU A 90 1.17 11.89 -6.86
C LEU A 90 2.28 12.83 -6.40
N ALA A 91 2.25 14.10 -6.84
CA ALA A 91 3.25 15.09 -6.45
C ALA A 91 3.32 15.30 -4.92
N ASN A 92 2.18 15.17 -4.23
CA ASN A 92 2.10 15.31 -2.78
C ASN A 92 2.48 14.02 -2.02
N VAL A 93 2.24 12.85 -2.60
CA VAL A 93 2.40 11.55 -1.93
C VAL A 93 3.80 10.98 -2.15
N GLU A 94 4.32 11.03 -3.37
CA GLU A 94 5.61 10.44 -3.76
C GLU A 94 6.77 10.77 -2.80
N PRO A 95 7.04 12.04 -2.42
CA PRO A 95 8.18 12.36 -1.55
C PRO A 95 8.04 11.89 -0.10
N ARG A 96 6.85 11.44 0.32
CA ARG A 96 6.53 11.07 1.70
C ARG A 96 5.71 9.78 1.81
N ALA A 97 5.79 8.91 0.80
CA ALA A 97 4.99 7.69 0.74
C ALA A 97 5.21 6.80 1.97
N SER A 98 6.47 6.57 2.37
CA SER A 98 6.79 5.79 3.57
C SER A 98 6.17 6.41 4.83
N TYR A 99 6.29 7.72 5.01
CA TYR A 99 5.71 8.42 6.15
C TYR A 99 4.19 8.27 6.21
N ILE A 100 3.49 8.42 5.07
CA ILE A 100 2.03 8.28 5.01
C ILE A 100 1.61 6.87 5.43
N VAL A 101 2.29 5.83 4.91
CA VAL A 101 1.97 4.44 5.26
C VAL A 101 2.20 4.20 6.75
N GLU A 102 3.32 4.64 7.32
CA GLU A 102 3.60 4.47 8.75
C GLU A 102 2.61 5.23 9.64
N GLN A 103 2.25 6.47 9.28
CA GLN A 103 1.26 7.24 10.03
C GLN A 103 -0.08 6.50 10.09
N VAL A 104 -0.58 6.07 8.93
CA VAL A 104 -1.87 5.39 8.85
C VAL A 104 -1.89 4.07 9.62
N LEU A 105 -0.79 3.31 9.58
CA LEU A 105 -0.66 2.06 10.35
C LEU A 105 -0.59 2.28 11.87
N ASN A 106 -0.25 3.49 12.32
CA ASN A 106 -0.12 3.84 13.74
C ASN A 106 -1.34 4.58 14.30
N GLU A 107 -2.18 5.17 13.45
CA GLU A 107 -3.39 5.91 13.86
C GLU A 107 -4.61 5.02 14.15
N GLU A 108 -4.58 3.75 13.74
CA GLU A 108 -5.73 2.81 13.82
C GLU A 108 -5.65 1.78 14.96
N THR A 109 -4.75 1.96 15.93
CA THR A 109 -4.59 1.10 17.12
C THR A 109 -5.42 1.54 18.31
#